data_AF-A0A8B9RB41-F1
#
_entry.id   AF-A0A8B9RB41-F1
#
_cell.length_a   1.000
_cell.length_b   1.000
_cell.length_c   1.000
_cell.angle_alpha   90.00
_cell.angle_beta   90.00
_cell.angle_gamma   90.00
#
_symmetry.space_group_name_H-M   'P 1'
#
loop_
_entity.id
_entity.type
_entity.pdbx_description
1 polymer ?
#
loop_
_entity_poly.entity_id
_entity_poly.type
_entity_poly.pdbx_seq_one_letter_code
_entity_poly.pdbx_strand_id
1 'polypeptide(L)'
;MRPVCEPAACKMATAEPEVISNLTKSEEENSEETGQEIVSPDCYIKHPLQNRWSLWFFKNDKSKTWQANLRLISKFDTVEDFWALYNHIQLSSNLMSGCDYSLFKDGIEPMWEDERNKKGGRWLITLNKQQRKLDLDRFWLETLLCLIGEAFDDYSDDVCGAVVNVRTKGDKIAVWTTDYENRDGITHIGRVYKERLGIPMKMTIGYQSHADTATKSGSTTKNKFVV
;
A
#
# COMPACT_ATOMS: atom_id res chain seq x y z
N MET A 1 -22.37 -84.09 0.02
CA MET A 1 -23.45 -84.91 -0.57
C MET A 1 -24.52 -85.10 0.50
N ARG A 2 -25.74 -84.59 0.23
CA ARG A 2 -26.99 -84.68 1.04
C ARG A 2 -27.01 -83.92 2.39
N PRO A 3 -28.20 -83.59 2.97
CA PRO A 3 -29.26 -82.71 2.44
C PRO A 3 -29.86 -81.80 3.56
N VAL A 4 -30.40 -80.61 3.27
CA VAL A 4 -31.84 -80.23 3.11
C VAL A 4 -32.78 -80.54 4.30
N CYS A 5 -33.58 -79.52 4.64
CA CYS A 5 -34.92 -79.47 5.30
C CYS A 5 -35.03 -79.03 6.78
N GLU A 6 -35.68 -77.86 6.93
CA GLU A 6 -36.62 -77.39 7.97
C GLU A 6 -37.71 -78.44 8.35
N PRO A 7 -38.71 -78.22 9.26
CA PRO A 7 -39.16 -77.00 9.97
C PRO A 7 -39.59 -77.20 11.46
N ALA A 8 -40.15 -76.12 12.06
CA ALA A 8 -41.40 -76.11 12.85
C ALA A 8 -41.37 -75.59 14.32
N ALA A 9 -42.08 -74.48 14.50
CA ALA A 9 -43.15 -74.20 15.48
C ALA A 9 -42.89 -74.20 17.00
N CYS A 10 -42.72 -72.98 17.53
CA CYS A 10 -43.53 -72.29 18.56
C CYS A 10 -44.17 -73.08 19.73
N LYS A 11 -43.84 -72.68 20.97
CA LYS A 11 -44.79 -72.51 22.10
C LYS A 11 -44.21 -71.63 23.24
N MET A 12 -45.11 -70.86 23.83
CA MET A 12 -44.92 -69.68 24.69
C MET A 12 -44.59 -69.96 26.17
N ALA A 13 -43.97 -68.97 26.82
CA ALA A 13 -44.25 -68.52 28.20
C ALA A 13 -43.76 -67.05 28.32
N THR A 14 -44.65 -66.06 28.14
CA THR A 14 -45.27 -65.22 29.20
C THR A 14 -44.31 -64.35 30.00
N ALA A 15 -44.24 -63.06 29.65
CA ALA A 15 -44.36 -61.90 30.56
C ALA A 15 -44.37 -60.60 29.73
N GLU A 16 -45.16 -59.63 30.17
CA GLU A 16 -45.69 -58.45 29.47
C GLU A 16 -44.67 -57.38 29.01
N PRO A 17 -45.06 -56.45 28.11
CA PRO A 17 -44.15 -55.66 27.31
C PRO A 17 -43.87 -54.29 27.93
N GLU A 18 -42.60 -53.89 27.99
CA GLU A 18 -42.23 -52.49 27.82
C GLU A 18 -41.53 -52.32 26.47
N VAL A 19 -42.13 -51.47 25.64
CA VAL A 19 -41.77 -51.23 24.25
C VAL A 19 -40.43 -50.49 24.16
N ILE A 20 -39.55 -51.10 23.37
CA ILE A 20 -38.28 -50.63 22.81
C ILE A 20 -38.51 -49.48 21.82
N SER A 21 -37.56 -48.54 21.73
CA SER A 21 -36.83 -48.14 20.50
C SER A 21 -36.31 -46.71 20.62
N ASN A 22 -35.00 -46.54 20.81
CA ASN A 22 -33.92 -46.45 19.82
C ASN A 22 -33.74 -45.05 19.21
N LEU A 23 -32.48 -44.65 19.19
CA LEU A 23 -31.92 -43.43 18.65
C LEU A 23 -32.49 -43.05 17.27
N THR A 24 -32.78 -41.76 17.10
CA THR A 24 -32.45 -41.02 15.87
C THR A 24 -32.26 -39.54 16.20
N LYS A 25 -31.33 -38.94 15.47
CA LYS A 25 -30.75 -37.60 15.60
C LYS A 25 -31.55 -36.61 14.76
N SER A 26 -31.96 -35.46 15.30
CA SER A 26 -32.38 -34.26 14.54
C SER A 26 -32.70 -33.11 15.51
N GLU A 27 -31.97 -31.98 15.43
CA GLU A 27 -32.46 -30.67 14.94
C GLU A 27 -32.92 -29.79 16.13
N GLU A 28 -32.09 -28.85 16.56
CA GLU A 28 -32.21 -27.42 16.24
C GLU A 28 -33.44 -26.75 16.88
N GLU A 29 -33.22 -26.10 18.02
CA GLU A 29 -33.81 -24.79 18.31
C GLU A 29 -32.73 -23.93 18.97
N ASN A 30 -31.89 -23.33 18.12
CA ASN A 30 -31.00 -22.24 18.48
C ASN A 30 -31.87 -21.00 18.60
N SER A 31 -32.21 -20.57 19.82
CA SER A 31 -32.76 -19.24 20.06
C SER A 31 -31.66 -18.22 19.78
N GLU A 32 -31.53 -17.81 18.53
CA GLU A 32 -30.74 -16.67 18.11
C GLU A 32 -31.37 -15.39 18.69
N GLU A 33 -31.00 -15.07 19.93
CA GLU A 33 -30.99 -13.67 20.34
C GLU A 33 -29.97 -12.96 19.44
N THR A 34 -30.50 -12.33 18.39
CA THR A 34 -29.78 -11.33 17.60
C THR A 34 -29.53 -10.13 18.51
N GLY A 35 -28.52 -10.26 19.36
CA GLY A 35 -27.90 -9.14 20.04
C GLY A 35 -27.34 -8.22 18.95
N GLN A 36 -28.09 -7.19 18.58
CA GLN A 36 -27.52 -6.04 17.92
C GLN A 36 -26.51 -5.45 18.90
N GLU A 37 -25.23 -5.77 18.73
CA GLU A 37 -24.16 -4.98 19.31
C GLU A 37 -24.34 -3.57 18.76
N ILE A 38 -24.88 -2.69 19.59
CA ILE A 38 -24.94 -1.27 19.30
C ILE A 38 -23.50 -0.78 19.38
N VAL A 39 -22.81 -0.84 18.25
CA VAL A 39 -21.46 -0.28 18.10
C VAL A 39 -21.57 1.20 18.47
N SER A 40 -20.85 1.62 19.50
CA SER A 40 -20.88 3.01 19.98
C SER A 40 -20.52 3.97 18.84
N PRO A 41 -21.19 5.13 18.69
CA PRO A 41 -20.89 6.11 17.62
C PRO A 41 -19.42 6.52 17.54
N ASP A 42 -18.70 6.46 18.67
CA ASP A 42 -17.27 6.74 18.78
C ASP A 42 -16.39 5.75 17.99
N CYS A 43 -16.91 4.58 17.60
CA CYS A 43 -16.21 3.61 16.77
C CYS A 43 -16.05 4.05 15.30
N TYR A 44 -16.75 5.11 14.87
CA TYR A 44 -16.70 5.64 13.51
C TYR A 44 -15.91 6.96 13.40
N ILE A 45 -15.24 7.37 14.49
CA ILE A 45 -14.36 8.53 14.46
C ILE A 45 -13.11 8.17 13.65
N LYS A 46 -12.88 8.88 12.55
CA LYS A 46 -11.69 8.72 11.72
C LYS A 46 -10.46 9.31 12.41
N HIS A 47 -9.30 8.72 12.17
CA HIS A 47 -8.03 9.17 12.72
C HIS A 47 -7.39 10.21 11.80
N PRO A 48 -7.27 11.48 12.22
CA PRO A 48 -6.70 12.52 11.38
C PRO A 48 -5.19 12.30 11.15
N LEU A 49 -4.74 12.59 9.94
CA LEU A 49 -3.33 12.74 9.60
C LEU A 49 -2.86 14.16 9.92
N GLN A 50 -1.55 14.33 10.12
CA GLN A 50 -0.96 15.65 10.36
C GLN A 50 -1.13 16.59 9.14
N ASN A 51 -1.01 16.03 7.93
CA ASN A 51 -1.17 16.74 6.67
C ASN A 51 -2.28 16.10 5.83
N ARG A 52 -2.94 16.94 5.03
CA ARG A 52 -3.78 16.48 3.93
C ARG A 52 -2.89 16.12 2.74
N TRP A 53 -3.20 15.02 2.07
CA TRP A 53 -2.43 14.51 0.94
C TRP A 53 -3.28 14.41 -0.33
N SER A 54 -2.65 14.57 -1.48
CA SER A 54 -3.22 14.46 -2.81
C SER A 54 -2.53 13.34 -3.58
N LEU A 55 -3.29 12.33 -4.00
CA LEU A 55 -2.80 11.26 -4.87
C LEU A 55 -3.05 11.61 -6.33
N TRP A 56 -2.00 11.55 -7.13
CA TRP A 56 -2.00 11.85 -8.55
C TRP A 56 -1.62 10.61 -9.36
N PHE A 57 -2.21 10.49 -10.54
CA PHE A 57 -1.87 9.50 -11.54
C PHE A 57 -1.34 10.19 -12.80
N PHE A 58 -0.24 9.68 -13.32
CA PHE A 58 0.28 10.08 -14.62
C PHE A 58 0.25 8.90 -15.57
N LYS A 59 -0.22 9.11 -16.80
CA LYS A 59 -0.12 8.13 -17.88
C LYS A 59 0.51 8.79 -19.10
N ASN A 60 1.67 8.27 -19.52
CA ASN A 60 2.37 8.81 -20.68
C ASN A 60 1.61 8.54 -21.99
N ASP A 61 0.76 9.48 -22.38
CA ASP A 61 0.12 9.55 -23.69
C ASP A 61 0.92 10.53 -24.56
N LYS A 62 1.61 10.00 -25.57
CA LYS A 62 2.50 10.78 -26.45
C LYS A 62 1.78 11.85 -27.28
N SER A 63 0.44 11.78 -27.36
CA SER A 63 -0.37 12.78 -28.08
C SER A 63 -0.65 14.04 -27.26
N LYS A 64 -0.34 14.04 -25.96
CA LYS A 64 -0.67 15.12 -25.02
C LYS A 64 0.59 15.75 -24.43
N THR A 65 0.43 16.98 -23.92
CA THR A 65 1.45 17.61 -23.08
C THR A 65 1.62 16.81 -21.78
N TRP A 66 2.76 16.97 -21.12
CA TRP A 66 3.05 16.28 -19.87
C TRP A 66 2.01 16.63 -18.79
N GLN A 67 1.66 17.91 -18.66
CA GLN A 67 0.67 18.39 -17.70
C GLN A 67 -0.71 17.77 -17.95
N ALA A 68 -1.13 17.64 -19.21
CA ALA A 68 -2.42 17.03 -19.56
C ALA A 68 -2.48 15.51 -19.28
N ASN A 69 -1.33 14.88 -19.06
CA ASN A 69 -1.22 13.47 -18.68
C ASN A 69 -1.27 13.24 -17.17
N LEU A 70 -1.10 14.30 -16.38
CA LEU A 70 -1.19 14.28 -14.93
C LEU A 70 -2.64 14.50 -14.49
N ARG A 71 -3.14 13.66 -13.58
CA ARG A 71 -4.52 13.71 -13.09
C ARG A 71 -4.55 13.53 -11.58
N LEU A 72 -5.27 14.41 -10.90
CA LEU A 72 -5.61 14.20 -9.49
C LEU A 72 -6.62 13.06 -9.38
N ILE A 73 -6.36 12.08 -8.51
CA ILE A 73 -7.27 10.96 -8.24
C ILE A 73 -8.18 11.31 -7.08
N SER A 74 -7.58 11.61 -5.93
CA SER A 74 -8.30 11.88 -4.69
C SER A 74 -7.40 12.64 -3.71
N LYS A 75 -8.03 13.26 -2.72
CA LYS A 75 -7.38 13.88 -1.58
C LYS A 75 -7.91 13.26 -0.29
N PHE A 76 -7.06 13.11 0.71
CA PHE A 76 -7.43 12.53 2.01
C PHE A 76 -6.60 13.16 3.14
N ASP A 77 -7.17 13.21 4.33
CA ASP A 77 -6.56 13.74 5.55
C ASP A 77 -6.81 12.82 6.76
N THR A 78 -7.24 11.57 6.53
CA THR A 78 -7.43 10.56 7.57
C THR A 78 -6.78 9.23 7.19
N VAL A 79 -6.46 8.42 8.21
CA VAL A 79 -5.89 7.08 8.04
C VAL A 79 -6.86 6.16 7.30
N GLU A 80 -8.15 6.23 7.62
CA GLU A 80 -9.20 5.42 7.00
C GLU A 80 -9.33 5.75 5.52
N ASP A 81 -9.31 7.04 5.16
CA ASP A 81 -9.43 7.46 3.76
C ASP A 81 -8.18 7.08 2.95
N PHE A 82 -7.00 7.11 3.57
CA PHE A 82 -5.78 6.56 2.96
C PHE A 82 -5.95 5.07 2.63
N TRP A 83 -6.33 4.25 3.61
CA TRP A 83 -6.48 2.80 3.40
C TRP A 83 -7.64 2.46 2.47
N ALA A 84 -8.75 3.19 2.56
CA ALA A 84 -9.85 3.06 1.62
C ALA A 84 -9.38 3.34 0.19
N LEU A 85 -8.61 4.41 -0.03
CA LEU A 85 -8.05 4.70 -1.35
C LEU A 85 -7.03 3.63 -1.80
N TYR A 86 -6.04 3.32 -0.97
CA TYR A 86 -4.96 2.39 -1.30
C TYR A 86 -5.48 0.99 -1.68
N ASN A 87 -6.50 0.50 -0.97
CA ASN A 87 -7.09 -0.82 -1.23
C ASN A 87 -7.97 -0.88 -2.49
N HIS A 88 -8.34 0.27 -3.07
CA HIS A 88 -9.17 0.35 -4.28
C HIS A 88 -8.41 0.82 -5.52
N ILE A 89 -7.11 1.14 -5.40
CA ILE A 89 -6.25 1.44 -6.55
C ILE A 89 -5.40 0.23 -6.94
N GLN A 90 -4.91 0.24 -8.18
CA GLN A 90 -4.04 -0.81 -8.68
C GLN A 90 -2.65 -0.68 -8.06
N LEU A 91 -2.06 -1.80 -7.64
CA LEU A 91 -0.68 -1.84 -7.15
C LEU A 91 0.30 -1.33 -8.22
N SER A 92 1.36 -0.66 -7.76
CA SER A 92 2.40 -0.07 -8.63
C SER A 92 3.03 -1.11 -9.57
N SER A 93 3.28 -2.33 -9.11
CA SER A 93 3.83 -3.42 -9.92
C SER A 93 2.94 -3.86 -11.08
N ASN A 94 1.64 -3.63 -10.96
CA ASN A 94 0.64 -4.01 -11.95
C ASN A 94 0.35 -2.90 -12.96
N LEU A 95 0.86 -1.68 -12.76
CA LEU A 95 0.66 -0.60 -13.70
C LEU A 95 1.35 -0.85 -15.05
N MET A 96 0.78 -0.27 -16.10
CA MET A 96 1.42 -0.26 -17.42
C MET A 96 2.70 0.58 -17.39
N SER A 97 3.71 0.14 -18.14
CA SER A 97 4.95 0.91 -18.34
C SER A 97 4.63 2.30 -18.91
N GLY A 98 5.18 3.34 -18.28
CA GLY A 98 4.87 4.73 -18.59
C GLY A 98 3.80 5.37 -17.69
N CYS A 99 3.28 4.63 -16.70
CA CYS A 99 2.41 5.18 -15.67
C CYS A 99 3.19 5.48 -14.38
N ASP A 100 2.71 6.47 -13.63
CA ASP A 100 3.26 6.90 -12.35
C ASP A 100 2.15 7.15 -11.33
N TYR A 101 2.45 6.89 -10.06
CA TYR A 101 1.69 7.47 -8.94
C TYR A 101 2.55 8.51 -8.23
N SER A 102 1.90 9.57 -7.74
CA SER A 102 2.54 10.59 -6.92
C SER A 102 1.66 10.94 -5.74
N LEU A 103 2.18 10.87 -4.51
CA LEU A 103 1.50 11.35 -3.31
C LEU A 103 2.20 12.60 -2.80
N PHE A 104 1.52 13.74 -2.80
CA PHE A 104 2.08 15.03 -2.39
C PHE A 104 1.19 15.69 -1.35
N LYS A 105 1.77 16.52 -0.47
CA LYS A 105 0.98 17.34 0.46
C LYS A 105 0.01 18.22 -0.33
N ASP A 106 -1.18 18.44 0.22
CA ASP A 106 -2.20 19.24 -0.46
C ASP A 106 -1.69 20.65 -0.76
N GLY A 107 -2.00 21.14 -1.96
CA GLY A 107 -1.47 22.41 -2.48
C GLY A 107 -0.08 22.33 -3.13
N ILE A 108 0.58 21.17 -3.15
CA ILE A 108 1.84 20.95 -3.88
C ILE A 108 1.59 20.05 -5.09
N GLU A 109 1.86 20.55 -6.28
CA GLU A 109 1.77 19.76 -7.50
C GLU A 109 3.04 18.91 -7.69
N PRO A 110 2.93 17.65 -8.20
CA PRO A 110 4.07 16.75 -8.40
C PRO A 110 4.90 17.13 -9.63
N MET A 111 5.29 18.40 -9.73
CA MET A 111 6.06 18.96 -10.83
C MET A 111 7.16 19.89 -10.31
N TRP A 112 8.21 20.06 -11.11
CA TRP A 112 9.41 20.81 -10.74
C TRP A 112 9.21 22.32 -10.82
N GLU A 113 8.18 22.76 -11.54
CA GLU A 113 7.73 24.15 -11.65
C GLU A 113 7.01 24.64 -10.38
N ASP A 114 6.51 23.75 -9.53
CA ASP A 114 5.86 24.12 -8.27
C ASP A 114 6.86 24.87 -7.36
N GLU A 115 6.38 25.94 -6.72
CA GLU A 115 7.18 26.81 -5.87
C GLU A 115 7.88 26.07 -4.73
N ARG A 116 7.25 25.01 -4.19
CA ARG A 116 7.81 24.15 -3.14
C ARG A 116 8.85 23.16 -3.68
N ASN A 117 8.84 22.86 -4.98
CA ASN A 117 9.75 21.88 -5.59
C ASN A 117 10.92 22.50 -6.36
N LYS A 118 10.79 23.73 -6.86
CA LYS A 118 11.80 24.32 -7.78
C LYS A 118 13.22 24.43 -7.20
N LYS A 119 13.35 24.66 -5.88
CA LYS A 119 14.63 24.67 -5.14
C LYS A 119 14.96 23.33 -4.48
N GLY A 120 14.13 22.33 -4.73
CA GLY A 120 14.19 21.04 -4.08
C GLY A 120 15.01 20.01 -4.82
N GLY A 121 14.79 18.77 -4.41
CA GLY A 121 15.36 17.60 -5.03
C GLY A 121 14.70 16.35 -4.53
N ARG A 122 15.32 15.21 -4.82
CA ARG A 122 14.75 13.91 -4.49
C ARG A 122 15.78 12.88 -4.09
N TRP A 123 15.46 12.07 -3.08
CA TRP A 123 16.12 10.81 -2.81
C TRP A 123 15.62 9.77 -3.80
N LEU A 124 16.51 9.21 -4.63
CA LEU A 124 16.14 8.31 -5.71
C LEU A 124 16.57 6.86 -5.43
N ILE A 125 15.61 5.96 -5.53
CA ILE A 125 15.81 4.51 -5.54
C ILE A 125 15.48 3.99 -6.92
N THR A 126 16.36 3.17 -7.48
CA THR A 126 16.14 2.51 -8.77
C THR A 126 16.05 1.01 -8.56
N LEU A 127 14.99 0.41 -9.06
CA LEU A 127 14.67 -1.00 -8.98
C LEU A 127 14.82 -1.62 -10.37
N ASN A 128 15.47 -2.78 -10.46
CA ASN A 128 15.51 -3.52 -11.70
C ASN A 128 14.19 -4.29 -11.92
N LYS A 129 14.03 -4.90 -13.10
CA LYS A 129 12.80 -5.63 -13.48
C LYS A 129 12.49 -6.82 -12.56
N GLN A 130 13.51 -7.47 -11.99
CA GLN A 130 13.32 -8.61 -11.08
C GLN A 130 12.76 -8.13 -9.73
N GLN A 131 13.25 -6.99 -9.25
CA GLN A 131 12.78 -6.35 -8.02
C GLN A 131 11.35 -5.81 -8.11
N ARG A 132 10.80 -5.57 -9.32
CA ARG A 132 9.41 -5.11 -9.47
C ARG A 132 8.43 -5.99 -8.71
N LYS A 133 8.55 -7.31 -8.84
CA LYS A 133 7.61 -8.26 -8.24
C LYS A 133 7.82 -8.47 -6.74
N LEU A 134 9.03 -8.22 -6.26
CA LEU A 134 9.43 -8.53 -4.88
C LEU A 134 9.40 -7.31 -3.96
N ASP A 135 9.82 -6.16 -4.48
CA ASP A 135 10.14 -4.98 -3.69
C ASP A 135 9.29 -3.75 -4.04
N LEU A 136 8.81 -3.59 -5.29
CA LEU A 136 8.21 -2.31 -5.71
C LEU A 136 6.99 -1.93 -4.88
N ASP A 137 6.03 -2.84 -4.71
CA ASP A 137 4.81 -2.54 -3.96
C ASP A 137 5.10 -2.34 -2.47
N ARG A 138 6.00 -3.15 -1.91
CA ARG A 138 6.45 -3.02 -0.51
C ARG A 138 7.14 -1.68 -0.27
N PHE A 139 8.10 -1.31 -1.12
CA PHE A 139 8.81 -0.05 -1.01
C PHE A 139 7.87 1.13 -1.23
N TRP A 140 6.95 1.03 -2.18
CA TRP A 140 5.98 2.09 -2.41
C TRP A 140 5.07 2.28 -1.21
N LEU A 141 4.48 1.21 -0.67
CA LEU A 141 3.65 1.28 0.53
C LEU A 141 4.43 1.84 1.72
N GLU A 142 5.64 1.35 2.00
CA GLU A 142 6.46 1.87 3.10
C GLU A 142 6.79 3.35 2.89
N THR A 143 7.00 3.79 1.65
CA THR A 143 7.18 5.22 1.33
C THR A 143 5.92 6.02 1.67
N LEU A 144 4.75 5.55 1.27
CA LEU A 144 3.48 6.21 1.59
C LEU A 144 3.27 6.30 3.11
N LEU A 145 3.58 5.23 3.85
CA LEU A 145 3.49 5.20 5.31
C LEU A 145 4.48 6.16 5.97
N CYS A 146 5.71 6.27 5.46
CA CYS A 146 6.68 7.26 5.94
C CYS A 146 6.18 8.70 5.74
N LEU A 147 5.49 8.96 4.63
CA LEU A 147 4.92 10.27 4.32
C LEU A 147 3.75 10.60 5.27
N ILE A 148 2.67 9.81 5.22
CA ILE A 148 1.45 10.12 5.97
C ILE A 148 1.64 10.00 7.48
N GLY A 149 2.61 9.18 7.92
CA GLY A 149 2.99 9.01 9.32
C GLY A 149 4.04 10.00 9.80
N GLU A 150 4.48 10.95 8.96
CA GLU A 150 5.48 11.98 9.29
C GLU A 150 6.74 11.37 9.94
N ALA A 151 7.28 10.32 9.31
CA ALA A 151 8.34 9.49 9.89
C ALA A 151 9.74 10.14 9.89
N PHE A 152 9.86 11.42 9.53
CA PHE A 152 11.12 12.14 9.42
C PHE A 152 11.30 13.20 10.51
N ASP A 153 10.58 13.04 11.62
CA ASP A 153 10.61 13.92 12.80
C ASP A 153 10.41 15.39 12.39
N ASP A 154 11.21 16.30 12.96
CA ASP A 154 11.20 17.75 12.69
C ASP A 154 11.46 18.11 11.21
N TYR A 155 12.01 17.17 10.41
CA TYR A 155 12.29 17.39 8.99
C TYR A 155 11.15 16.94 8.08
N SER A 156 10.03 16.45 8.63
CA SER A 156 8.87 16.05 7.82
C SER A 156 8.23 17.23 7.07
N ASP A 157 8.41 18.46 7.55
CA ASP A 157 7.97 19.69 6.87
C ASP A 157 8.75 20.00 5.58
N ASP A 158 9.99 19.50 5.47
CA ASP A 158 10.79 19.62 4.25
C ASP A 158 10.35 18.64 3.16
N VAL A 159 9.55 17.61 3.49
CA VAL A 159 9.02 16.65 2.53
C VAL A 159 7.82 17.24 1.78
N CYS A 160 7.91 17.24 0.46
CA CYS A 160 6.82 17.64 -0.44
C CYS A 160 5.90 16.47 -0.77
N GLY A 161 6.50 15.30 -1.02
CA GLY A 161 5.78 14.13 -1.52
C GLY A 161 6.70 13.04 -2.04
N ALA A 162 6.13 12.06 -2.71
CA ALA A 162 6.86 10.96 -3.32
C ALA A 162 6.25 10.54 -4.65
N VAL A 163 7.08 9.96 -5.51
CA VAL A 163 6.72 9.50 -6.86
C VAL A 163 7.23 8.08 -7.06
N VAL A 164 6.38 7.21 -7.60
CA VAL A 164 6.78 5.91 -8.17
C VAL A 164 6.62 5.94 -9.68
N ASN A 165 7.69 5.59 -10.40
CA ASN A 165 7.71 5.52 -11.85
C ASN A 165 7.84 4.08 -12.34
N VAL A 166 6.85 3.63 -13.11
CA VAL A 166 6.86 2.28 -13.69
C VAL A 166 7.38 2.35 -15.12
N ARG A 167 8.54 1.75 -15.40
CA ARG A 167 9.19 1.84 -16.73
C ARG A 167 9.75 0.49 -17.17
N THR A 168 9.88 0.28 -18.48
CA THR A 168 10.33 -1.00 -19.03
C THR A 168 11.77 -1.36 -18.62
N LYS A 169 12.64 -0.35 -18.48
CA LYS A 169 14.07 -0.53 -18.14
C LYS A 169 14.32 -0.75 -16.65
N GLY A 170 13.35 -0.46 -15.79
CA GLY A 170 13.50 -0.44 -14.35
C GLY A 170 12.66 0.66 -13.72
N ASP A 171 12.19 0.40 -12.51
CA ASP A 171 11.29 1.30 -11.80
C ASP A 171 12.06 2.24 -10.90
N LYS A 172 11.42 3.33 -10.53
CA LYS A 172 12.01 4.32 -9.63
C LYS A 172 11.02 4.68 -8.55
N ILE A 173 11.51 4.85 -7.33
CA ILE A 173 10.75 5.49 -6.25
C ILE A 173 11.59 6.67 -5.79
N ALA A 174 10.96 7.82 -5.59
CA ALA A 174 11.64 8.99 -5.11
C ALA A 174 10.83 9.80 -4.11
N VAL A 175 11.45 10.20 -3.01
CA VAL A 175 10.90 11.15 -2.04
C VAL A 175 11.43 12.54 -2.40
N TRP A 176 10.54 13.51 -2.56
CA TRP A 176 10.83 14.88 -2.96
C TRP A 176 10.81 15.79 -1.75
N THR A 177 11.77 16.71 -1.70
CA THR A 177 11.97 17.64 -0.59
C THR A 177 12.15 19.06 -1.10
N THR A 178 11.82 20.04 -0.27
CA THR A 178 11.58 21.42 -0.72
C THR A 178 12.84 22.25 -0.99
N ASP A 179 13.89 22.05 -0.21
CA ASP A 179 15.13 22.83 -0.30
C ASP A 179 16.35 21.93 -0.14
N TYR A 180 17.18 21.84 -1.19
CA TYR A 180 18.41 21.05 -1.12
C TYR A 180 19.54 21.72 -0.33
N GLU A 181 19.41 23.01 0.03
CA GLU A 181 20.42 23.73 0.82
C GLU A 181 20.36 23.35 2.31
N ASN A 182 19.20 22.87 2.80
CA ASN A 182 19.06 22.28 4.14
C ASN A 182 19.72 20.89 4.22
N ARG A 183 21.06 20.85 4.13
CA ARG A 183 21.83 19.62 4.05
C ARG A 183 21.53 18.65 5.20
N ASP A 184 21.38 19.16 6.41
CA ASP A 184 21.19 18.32 7.60
C ASP A 184 19.83 17.62 7.55
N GLY A 185 18.76 18.37 7.23
CA GLY A 185 17.42 17.80 7.04
C GLY A 185 17.36 16.82 5.88
N ILE A 186 17.90 17.18 4.71
CA ILE A 186 17.91 16.29 3.55
C ILE A 186 18.68 15.01 3.83
N THR A 187 19.83 15.09 4.49
CA THR A 187 20.64 13.91 4.82
C THR A 187 19.94 13.05 5.88
N HIS A 188 19.29 13.66 6.87
CA HIS A 188 18.49 12.96 7.87
C HIS A 188 17.34 12.18 7.22
N ILE A 189 16.51 12.84 6.40
CA ILE A 189 15.41 12.22 5.65
C ILE A 189 15.92 11.02 4.86
N GLY A 190 17.05 11.16 4.16
CA GLY A 190 17.63 10.09 3.37
C GLY A 190 18.05 8.87 4.20
N ARG A 191 18.67 9.08 5.37
CA ARG A 191 19.09 7.99 6.27
C ARG A 191 17.89 7.24 6.83
N VAL A 192 16.91 7.97 7.37
CA VAL A 192 15.68 7.38 7.91
C VAL A 192 14.94 6.63 6.81
N TYR A 193 14.76 7.24 5.63
CA TYR A 193 14.09 6.59 4.51
C TYR A 193 14.78 5.28 4.08
N LYS A 194 16.11 5.29 3.97
CA LYS A 194 16.91 4.10 3.65
C LYS A 194 16.71 2.99 4.69
N GLU A 195 16.72 3.35 5.97
CA GLU A 195 16.51 2.43 7.08
C GLU A 195 15.10 1.81 7.07
N ARG A 196 14.05 2.65 6.91
CA ARG A 196 12.65 2.22 6.84
C ARG A 196 12.39 1.21 5.72
N LEU A 197 13.04 1.38 4.57
CA LEU A 197 12.93 0.44 3.46
C LEU A 197 13.71 -0.87 3.67
N GLY A 198 14.53 -0.96 4.72
CA GLY A 198 15.41 -2.11 4.95
C GLY A 198 16.51 -2.23 3.91
N ILE A 199 16.94 -1.11 3.31
CA ILE A 199 18.04 -1.10 2.35
C ILE A 199 19.36 -1.38 3.09
N PRO A 200 20.16 -2.38 2.68
CA PRO A 200 21.40 -2.71 3.36
C PRO A 200 22.33 -1.49 3.47
N MET A 201 22.96 -1.30 4.64
CA MET A 201 23.82 -0.14 4.91
C MET A 201 24.93 0.07 3.87
N LYS A 202 25.46 -1.01 3.31
CA LYS A 202 26.48 -0.99 2.23
C LYS A 202 25.99 -0.42 0.91
N MET A 203 24.68 -0.44 0.66
CA MET A 203 24.08 0.08 -0.56
C MET A 203 23.72 1.54 -0.33
N THR A 204 24.10 2.41 -1.26
CA THR A 204 23.83 3.85 -1.12
C THR A 204 22.65 4.27 -1.98
N ILE A 205 21.87 5.24 -1.49
CA ILE A 205 20.89 5.97 -2.29
C ILE A 205 21.42 7.38 -2.59
N GLY A 206 20.99 7.97 -3.69
CA GLY A 206 21.49 9.26 -4.17
C GLY A 206 20.41 10.34 -4.15
N TYR A 207 20.79 11.55 -3.73
CA TYR A 207 19.94 12.72 -3.79
C TYR A 207 20.26 13.56 -5.02
N GLN A 208 19.25 13.90 -5.82
CA GLN A 208 19.41 14.68 -7.06
C GLN A 208 18.56 15.94 -6.97
N SER A 209 19.12 17.11 -7.29
CA SER A 209 18.31 18.32 -7.38
C SER A 209 17.38 18.29 -8.58
N HIS A 210 16.25 18.99 -8.47
CA HIS A 210 15.32 19.12 -9.60
C HIS A 210 15.93 19.94 -10.75
N ALA A 211 16.64 21.03 -10.43
CA ALA A 211 17.33 21.86 -11.43
C ALA A 211 18.37 21.09 -12.27
N ASP A 212 19.21 20.27 -11.63
CA ASP A 212 20.21 19.45 -12.33
C ASP A 212 19.54 18.32 -13.15
N THR A 213 18.40 17.83 -12.67
CA THR A 213 17.64 16.78 -13.38
C THR A 213 16.97 17.32 -14.63
N ALA A 214 16.44 18.54 -14.57
CA ALA A 214 15.74 19.18 -15.68
C ALA A 214 16.67 19.65 -16.81
N THR A 215 17.87 20.09 -16.48
CA THR A 215 18.84 20.66 -17.44
C THR A 215 19.79 19.62 -18.05
N LYS A 216 19.64 18.33 -17.72
CA LYS A 216 20.62 17.31 -18.10
C LYS A 216 20.59 16.99 -19.60
N SER A 217 21.78 16.89 -20.19
CA SER A 217 21.99 16.39 -21.56
C SER A 217 22.50 14.93 -21.62
N GLY A 218 22.76 14.30 -20.46
CA GLY A 218 23.31 12.94 -20.33
C GLY A 218 22.36 11.92 -19.70
N SER A 219 22.79 10.66 -19.61
CA SER A 219 21.95 9.54 -19.13
C SER A 219 21.62 9.63 -17.63
N THR A 220 22.56 10.09 -16.80
CA THR A 220 22.46 10.09 -15.33
C THR A 220 22.79 11.46 -14.73
N THR A 221 21.94 11.94 -13.81
CA THR A 221 22.15 13.19 -13.08
C THR A 221 23.15 12.97 -11.94
N LYS A 222 24.05 13.93 -11.70
CA LYS A 222 24.99 13.87 -10.59
C LYS A 222 24.25 13.99 -9.25
N ASN A 223 24.64 13.18 -8.27
CA ASN A 223 24.07 13.27 -6.93
C ASN A 223 24.70 14.44 -6.15
N LYS A 224 23.88 15.23 -5.45
CA LYS A 224 24.35 16.23 -4.49
C LYS A 224 24.72 15.60 -3.15
N PHE A 225 23.93 14.62 -2.70
CA PHE A 225 24.16 13.87 -1.46
C PHE A 225 24.03 12.37 -1.69
N VAL A 226 24.65 11.59 -0.81
CA VAL A 226 24.62 10.13 -0.82
C VAL A 226 24.53 9.65 0.62
N VAL A 227 23.66 8.68 0.90
CA VAL A 227 23.50 8.02 2.21
C VAL A 227 23.38 6.52 2.08
#